data_AF-A0AA44XP01-F1
#
_entry.id   AF-A0AA44XP01-F1
#
_cell.length_a   1.000
_cell.length_b   1.000
_cell.length_c   1.000
_cell.angle_alpha   90.00
_cell.angle_beta   90.00
_cell.angle_gamma   90.00
#
_symmetry.space_group_name_H-M   'P 1'
#
loop_
_entity.id
_entity.type
_entity.pdbx_description
1 polymer ?
#
loop_
_entity_poly.entity_id
_entity_poly.type
_entity_poly.pdbx_seq_one_letter_code
_entity_poly.pdbx_strand_id
1 'polypeptide(L)'
;MDATQFIRDRGFKKARSLLDERDAFVNVEKPTHFDTDLEIFIHENDFKTGKLDESDIRLSDLEILITSIEIVELFESIKGAKDAHKNGIGFHTVLIGGYEIPIERLGQAVADHESIYSDLRIDDMGDDSNLQHHLSPFCEVRDV
;
A
#
# COMPACT_ATOMS: atom_id res chain seq x y z
N MET A 1 -13.87 7.17 -3.57
CA MET A 1 -13.01 6.12 -3.01
C MET A 1 -12.20 5.56 -4.16
N ASP A 2 -10.88 5.69 -4.10
CA ASP A 2 -9.98 5.01 -5.05
C ASP A 2 -9.47 3.68 -4.46
N ALA A 3 -8.75 2.90 -5.26
CA ALA A 3 -8.23 1.60 -4.84
C ALA A 3 -7.27 1.69 -3.64
N THR A 4 -6.48 2.77 -3.55
CA THR A 4 -5.58 3.02 -2.42
C THR A 4 -6.38 3.21 -1.13
N GLN A 5 -7.39 4.06 -1.18
CA GLN A 5 -8.29 4.34 -0.05
C GLN A 5 -9.06 3.09 0.36
N PHE A 6 -9.51 2.27 -0.59
CA PHE A 6 -10.17 1.01 -0.30
C PHE A 6 -9.27 0.03 0.46
N ILE A 7 -8.00 -0.14 0.05
CA ILE A 7 -7.06 -1.00 0.77
C ILE A 7 -6.77 -0.45 2.15
N ARG A 8 -6.64 0.88 2.31
CA ARG A 8 -6.46 1.53 3.62
C ARG A 8 -7.63 1.25 4.56
N ASP A 9 -8.86 1.40 4.07
CA ASP A 9 -10.07 1.31 4.90
C ASP A 9 -10.50 -0.13 5.18
N ARG A 10 -10.40 -1.02 4.19
CA ARG A 10 -10.89 -2.42 4.27
C ARG A 10 -9.78 -3.43 4.52
N GLY A 11 -8.53 -3.03 4.33
CA GLY A 11 -7.35 -3.88 4.50
C GLY A 11 -7.06 -4.78 3.28
N PHE A 12 -5.78 -5.13 3.15
CA PHE A 12 -5.26 -5.96 2.05
C PHE A 12 -6.02 -7.28 1.88
N LYS A 13 -6.32 -8.00 2.96
CA LYS A 13 -7.02 -9.30 2.90
C LYS A 13 -8.40 -9.19 2.24
N LYS A 14 -9.16 -8.13 2.55
CA LYS A 14 -10.48 -7.93 1.93
C LYS A 14 -10.34 -7.54 0.47
N ALA A 15 -9.38 -6.67 0.15
CA ALA A 15 -9.08 -6.31 -1.25
C ALA A 15 -8.70 -7.52 -2.10
N ARG A 16 -7.87 -8.42 -1.56
CA ARG A 16 -7.50 -9.67 -2.25
C ARG A 16 -8.70 -10.60 -2.45
N SER A 17 -9.48 -10.84 -1.40
CA SER A 17 -10.70 -11.66 -1.46
C SER A 17 -11.68 -11.12 -2.50
N LEU A 18 -11.81 -9.79 -2.63
CA LEU A 18 -12.68 -9.17 -3.61
C LEU A 18 -12.30 -9.53 -5.05
N LEU A 19 -11.00 -9.63 -5.37
CA LEU A 19 -10.56 -10.06 -6.69
C LEU A 19 -10.81 -11.55 -6.94
N ASP A 20 -10.74 -12.39 -5.90
CA ASP A 20 -11.11 -13.81 -6.02
C ASP A 20 -12.63 -13.97 -6.21
N GLU A 21 -13.43 -13.15 -5.52
CA GLU A 21 -14.89 -13.10 -5.63
C GLU A 21 -15.36 -12.60 -7.01
N ARG A 22 -14.58 -11.74 -7.67
CA ARG A 22 -14.84 -11.19 -9.01
C ARG A 22 -15.12 -12.30 -10.03
N ASP A 23 -14.25 -13.29 -10.07
CA ASP A 23 -14.31 -14.36 -11.07
C ASP A 23 -15.44 -15.37 -10.76
N ALA A 24 -15.92 -15.40 -9.51
CA ALA A 24 -17.08 -16.17 -9.09
C ALA A 24 -18.42 -15.46 -9.31
N PHE A 25 -18.40 -14.16 -9.62
CA PHE A 25 -19.61 -13.36 -9.75
C PHE A 25 -20.30 -13.58 -11.10
N VAL A 26 -21.33 -14.43 -11.10
CA VAL A 26 -22.02 -14.90 -12.32
C VAL A 26 -22.90 -13.86 -13.02
N ASN A 27 -23.24 -12.75 -12.35
CA ASN A 27 -24.26 -11.82 -12.85
C ASN A 27 -23.70 -10.72 -13.77
N VAL A 28 -22.38 -10.55 -13.83
CA VAL A 28 -21.71 -9.55 -14.68
C VAL A 28 -20.55 -10.22 -15.40
N GLU A 29 -20.63 -10.24 -16.73
CA GLU A 29 -19.53 -10.76 -17.55
C GLU A 29 -18.37 -9.76 -17.49
N LYS A 30 -17.18 -10.20 -17.02
CA LYS A 30 -15.94 -9.39 -16.96
C LYS A 30 -16.16 -8.03 -16.28
N PRO A 31 -16.46 -8.02 -14.98
CA PRO A 31 -16.63 -6.78 -14.25
C PRO A 31 -15.33 -5.95 -14.30
N THR A 32 -15.52 -4.64 -14.36
CA THR A 32 -14.43 -3.65 -14.47
C THR A 32 -14.29 -2.81 -13.21
N HIS A 33 -15.39 -2.65 -12.46
CA HIS A 33 -15.44 -1.88 -11.23
C HIS A 33 -16.19 -2.67 -10.15
N PHE A 34 -15.97 -2.28 -8.90
CA PHE A 34 -16.75 -2.69 -7.74
C PHE A 34 -17.32 -1.42 -7.10
N ASP A 35 -18.66 -1.37 -7.02
CA ASP A 35 -19.39 -0.30 -6.35
C ASP A 35 -19.40 -0.59 -4.85
N THR A 36 -18.82 0.31 -4.06
CA THR A 36 -18.71 0.13 -2.60
C THR A 36 -19.98 0.44 -1.83
N ASP A 37 -20.91 1.19 -2.42
CA ASP A 37 -22.17 1.57 -1.77
C ASP A 37 -23.21 0.46 -1.90
N LEU A 38 -23.25 -0.17 -3.08
CA LEU A 38 -24.15 -1.28 -3.38
C LEU A 38 -23.51 -2.65 -3.13
N GLU A 39 -22.19 -2.70 -2.94
CA GLU A 39 -21.39 -3.93 -2.80
C GLU A 39 -21.59 -4.91 -3.97
N ILE A 40 -21.60 -4.39 -5.20
CA ILE A 40 -21.79 -5.18 -6.41
C ILE A 40 -20.65 -4.97 -7.41
N PHE A 41 -20.41 -6.00 -8.21
CA PHE A 41 -19.57 -5.88 -9.39
C PHE A 41 -20.36 -5.29 -10.56
N ILE A 42 -19.70 -4.46 -11.35
CA ILE A 42 -20.30 -3.77 -12.48
C ILE A 42 -19.33 -3.73 -13.68
N HIS A 43 -19.89 -3.69 -14.89
CA HIS A 43 -19.13 -3.36 -16.08
C HIS A 43 -19.40 -1.92 -16.50
N GLU A 44 -18.35 -1.15 -16.79
CA GLU A 44 -18.45 0.25 -17.26
C GLU A 44 -19.37 0.44 -18.49
N ASN A 45 -19.56 -0.61 -19.30
CA ASN A 45 -20.40 -0.58 -20.50
C ASN A 45 -21.88 -0.89 -20.22
N ASP A 46 -22.20 -1.46 -19.05
CA ASP A 46 -23.59 -1.73 -18.66
C ASP A 46 -24.32 -0.42 -18.29
N PHE A 47 -23.56 0.64 -18.04
CA PHE A 47 -24.06 1.98 -17.80
C PHE A 47 -24.53 2.67 -19.08
N LYS A 48 -25.75 2.35 -19.51
CA LYS A 48 -26.42 3.14 -20.57
C LYS A 48 -26.83 4.54 -20.11
N THR A 49 -27.04 4.74 -18.80
CA THR A 49 -27.56 5.99 -18.22
C THR A 49 -26.97 6.38 -16.86
N GLY A 50 -26.37 5.45 -16.11
CA GLY A 50 -25.67 5.79 -14.87
C GLY A 50 -24.26 6.28 -15.19
N LYS A 51 -23.71 7.14 -14.32
CA LYS A 51 -22.31 7.53 -14.41
C LYS A 51 -21.58 6.78 -13.32
N LEU A 52 -20.37 6.33 -13.62
CA LEU A 52 -19.45 5.95 -12.56
C LEU A 52 -19.26 7.15 -11.63
N ASP A 53 -19.32 6.91 -10.32
CA ASP A 53 -19.15 7.91 -9.30
C ASP A 53 -18.00 7.55 -8.36
N GLU A 54 -17.87 8.29 -7.26
CA GLU A 54 -16.81 8.06 -6.29
C GLU A 54 -16.90 6.72 -5.56
N SER A 55 -18.01 5.99 -5.59
CA SER A 55 -18.11 4.66 -4.96
C SER A 55 -17.53 3.54 -5.85
N ASP A 56 -17.28 3.82 -7.14
CA ASP A 56 -16.86 2.83 -8.12
C ASP A 56 -15.34 2.66 -8.19
N ILE A 57 -14.85 1.58 -7.59
CA ILE A 57 -13.42 1.26 -7.62
C ILE A 57 -13.10 0.45 -8.87
N ARG A 58 -12.15 0.93 -9.65
CA ARG A 58 -11.62 0.19 -10.80
C ARG A 58 -10.82 -1.03 -10.34
N LEU A 59 -11.24 -2.22 -10.80
CA LEU A 59 -10.65 -3.49 -10.39
C LEU A 59 -9.21 -3.67 -10.88
N SER A 60 -8.86 -3.11 -12.05
CA SER A 60 -7.48 -3.15 -12.56
C SER A 60 -6.51 -2.39 -11.66
N ASP A 61 -6.96 -1.24 -11.12
CA ASP A 61 -6.12 -0.43 -10.25
C ASP A 61 -5.93 -1.14 -8.90
N LEU A 62 -6.99 -1.77 -8.40
CA LEU A 62 -6.93 -2.61 -7.21
C LEU A 62 -5.97 -3.81 -7.39
N GLU A 63 -6.01 -4.47 -8.54
CA GLU A 63 -5.14 -5.59 -8.90
C GLU A 63 -3.66 -5.17 -8.93
N ILE A 64 -3.35 -4.02 -9.54
CA ILE A 64 -1.98 -3.47 -9.56
C ILE A 64 -1.46 -3.24 -8.14
N LEU A 65 -2.27 -2.61 -7.28
CA LEU A 65 -1.87 -2.30 -5.90
C LEU A 65 -1.69 -3.57 -5.05
N ILE A 66 -2.57 -4.56 -5.21
CA ILE A 66 -2.43 -5.87 -4.54
C ILE A 66 -1.13 -6.54 -4.96
N THR A 67 -0.83 -6.59 -6.26
CA THR A 67 0.44 -7.14 -6.75
C THR A 67 1.65 -6.35 -6.26
N SER A 68 1.53 -5.01 -6.12
CA SER A 68 2.58 -4.18 -5.53
C SER A 68 2.88 -4.58 -4.08
N ILE A 69 1.85 -4.83 -3.27
CA ILE A 69 2.02 -5.31 -1.90
C ILE A 69 2.68 -6.69 -1.88
N GLU A 70 2.19 -7.62 -2.70
CA GLU A 70 2.76 -8.98 -2.81
C GLU A 70 4.23 -8.95 -3.22
N ILE A 71 4.62 -8.05 -4.14
CA ILE A 71 6.03 -7.85 -4.52
C ILE A 71 6.86 -7.41 -3.32
N VAL A 72 6.38 -6.45 -2.52
CA VAL A 72 7.10 -5.98 -1.33
C VAL A 72 7.23 -7.09 -0.28
N GLU A 73 6.19 -7.92 -0.11
CA GLU A 73 6.22 -9.06 0.82
C GLU A 73 7.29 -10.11 0.46
N LEU A 74 7.66 -10.27 -0.82
CA LEU A 74 8.76 -11.15 -1.23
C LEU A 74 10.11 -10.76 -0.58
N PHE A 75 10.29 -9.49 -0.23
CA PHE A 75 11.51 -8.97 0.42
C PHE A 75 11.41 -8.94 1.95
N GLU A 76 10.37 -9.58 2.52
CA GLU A 76 10.06 -9.68 3.96
C GLU A 76 9.76 -8.34 4.66
N SER A 77 10.12 -7.21 4.04
CA SER A 77 9.87 -5.87 4.56
C SER A 77 9.99 -4.79 3.46
N ILE A 78 9.29 -3.67 3.67
CA ILE A 78 9.44 -2.47 2.82
C ILE A 78 10.89 -1.96 2.78
N LYS A 79 11.64 -2.09 3.89
CA LYS A 79 13.06 -1.73 3.92
C LYS A 79 13.88 -2.64 3.01
N GLY A 80 13.65 -3.94 3.05
CA GLY A 80 14.28 -4.92 2.17
C GLY A 80 14.02 -4.62 0.69
N ALA A 81 12.76 -4.32 0.35
CA ALA A 81 12.38 -3.93 -1.02
C ALA A 81 13.09 -2.64 -1.48
N LYS A 82 13.19 -1.63 -0.61
CA LYS A 82 13.91 -0.36 -0.90
C LYS A 82 15.40 -0.56 -1.10
N ASP A 83 16.03 -1.35 -0.23
CA ASP A 83 17.46 -1.67 -0.34
C ASP A 83 17.75 -2.46 -1.61
N ALA A 84 16.90 -3.43 -1.96
CA ALA A 84 17.00 -4.19 -3.21
C ALA A 84 16.81 -3.29 -4.44
N HIS A 85 15.81 -2.41 -4.44
CA HIS A 85 15.60 -1.45 -5.53
C HIS A 85 16.83 -0.56 -5.72
N LYS A 86 17.36 0.02 -4.62
CA LYS A 86 18.53 0.89 -4.65
C LYS A 86 19.79 0.19 -5.17
N ASN A 87 20.06 -1.03 -4.69
CA ASN A 87 21.22 -1.81 -5.09
C ASN A 87 21.07 -2.41 -6.50
N GLY A 88 19.83 -2.57 -6.96
CA GLY A 88 19.51 -3.04 -8.30
C GLY A 88 19.55 -1.96 -9.38
N ILE A 89 19.73 -0.68 -9.01
CA ILE A 89 19.90 0.41 -9.99
C ILE A 89 21.12 0.11 -10.87
N GLY A 90 20.88 0.07 -12.20
CA GLY A 90 21.88 -0.33 -13.20
C GLY A 90 21.69 -1.75 -13.73
N PHE A 91 20.79 -2.54 -13.13
CA PHE A 91 20.29 -3.80 -13.65
C PHE A 91 18.87 -3.64 -14.20
N HIS A 92 18.44 -4.59 -15.02
CA HIS A 92 17.06 -4.59 -15.55
C HIS A 92 16.09 -5.26 -14.56
N THR A 93 16.54 -6.28 -13.83
CA THR A 93 15.70 -7.11 -12.97
C THR A 93 16.41 -7.51 -11.67
N VAL A 94 15.64 -7.88 -10.64
CA VAL A 94 16.08 -8.52 -9.39
C VAL A 94 15.48 -9.92 -9.32
N LEU A 95 16.28 -10.88 -8.87
CA LEU A 95 15.84 -12.26 -8.64
C LEU A 95 15.58 -12.46 -7.14
N ILE A 96 14.37 -12.88 -6.78
CA ILE A 96 14.01 -13.20 -5.39
C ILE A 96 13.01 -14.36 -5.34
N GLY A 97 13.27 -15.36 -4.52
CA GLY A 97 12.36 -16.51 -4.38
C GLY A 97 12.04 -17.27 -5.67
N GLY A 98 12.90 -17.18 -6.70
CA GLY A 98 12.65 -17.75 -8.03
C GLY A 98 11.85 -16.85 -8.98
N TYR A 99 11.45 -15.66 -8.55
CA TYR A 99 10.80 -14.65 -9.38
C TYR A 99 11.82 -13.68 -9.96
N GLU A 100 11.59 -13.26 -11.20
CA GLU A 100 12.29 -12.16 -11.85
C GLU A 100 11.40 -10.92 -11.87
N ILE A 101 11.85 -9.86 -11.18
CA ILE A 101 11.07 -8.64 -11.01
C ILE A 101 11.83 -7.49 -11.68
N PRO A 102 11.24 -6.80 -12.68
CA PRO A 102 11.82 -5.60 -13.25
C PRO A 102 12.07 -4.52 -12.18
N ILE A 103 13.23 -3.85 -12.24
CA ILE A 103 13.60 -2.80 -11.28
C ILE A 103 12.54 -1.69 -11.25
N GLU A 104 12.05 -1.28 -12.41
CA GLU A 104 10.98 -0.27 -12.51
C GLU A 104 9.71 -0.73 -11.79
N ARG A 105 9.33 -2.01 -11.93
CA ARG A 105 8.15 -2.57 -11.27
C ARG A 105 8.33 -2.64 -9.75
N LEU A 106 9.54 -2.98 -9.29
CA LEU A 106 9.89 -2.96 -7.86
C LEU A 106 9.84 -1.53 -7.30
N GLY A 107 10.33 -0.54 -8.05
CA GLY A 107 10.23 0.88 -7.68
C GLY A 107 8.78 1.34 -7.54
N GLN A 108 7.92 0.97 -8.48
CA GLN A 108 6.48 1.24 -8.39
C GLN A 108 5.85 0.53 -7.20
N ALA A 109 6.20 -0.74 -6.94
CA ALA A 109 5.67 -1.49 -5.82
C ALA A 109 6.00 -0.85 -4.46
N VAL A 110 7.23 -0.36 -4.31
CA VAL A 110 7.65 0.43 -3.14
C VAL A 110 6.83 1.70 -3.00
N ALA A 111 6.65 2.46 -4.08
CA ALA A 111 5.91 3.72 -4.07
C ALA A 111 4.42 3.51 -3.73
N ASP A 112 3.80 2.47 -4.31
CA ASP A 112 2.41 2.09 -4.02
C ASP A 112 2.24 1.66 -2.57
N HIS A 113 3.15 0.82 -2.05
CA HIS A 113 3.12 0.39 -0.66
C HIS A 113 3.29 1.57 0.30
N GLU A 114 4.22 2.49 0.01
CA GLU A 114 4.36 3.72 0.78
C GLU A 114 3.08 4.56 0.70
N SER A 115 2.52 4.76 -0.50
CA SER A 115 1.24 5.47 -0.65
C SER A 115 0.13 4.82 0.20
N ILE A 116 0.01 3.50 0.24
CA ILE A 116 -1.05 2.84 1.04
C ILE A 116 -0.80 3.01 2.54
N TYR A 117 0.43 2.82 3.03
CA TYR A 117 0.71 2.64 4.46
C TYR A 117 1.49 3.77 5.14
N SER A 118 2.01 4.77 4.41
CA SER A 118 2.82 5.85 5.01
C SER A 118 2.01 6.79 5.90
N ASP A 119 0.73 7.01 5.58
CA ASP A 119 -0.16 7.91 6.33
C ASP A 119 -0.66 7.29 7.66
N LEU A 120 -0.35 6.02 7.91
CA LEU A 120 -0.61 5.35 9.19
C LEU A 120 0.50 5.59 10.24
N ARG A 121 1.52 6.38 9.91
CA ARG A 121 2.47 6.91 10.91
C ARG A 121 1.93 8.18 11.58
N ILE A 122 0.81 8.05 12.28
CA ILE A 122 0.62 8.80 13.52
C ILE A 122 1.22 7.88 14.58
N ASP A 123 2.54 7.97 14.78
CA ASP A 123 3.29 7.53 15.96
C ASP A 123 4.79 7.67 15.65
N ASP A 124 5.24 8.91 15.45
CA ASP A 124 6.58 9.29 15.89
C ASP A 124 6.51 9.50 17.42
N MET A 125 6.24 8.41 18.14
CA MET A 125 6.50 8.31 19.57
C MET A 125 7.95 7.87 19.73
N GLY A 126 8.85 8.85 19.80
CA GLY A 126 10.14 8.70 20.47
C GLY A 126 11.36 8.93 19.61
N ASP A 127 11.64 10.20 19.27
CA ASP A 127 13.02 10.68 19.19
C ASP A 127 13.30 11.65 20.36
N ASP A 128 13.44 11.09 21.56
CA ASP A 128 13.95 11.80 22.75
C ASP A 128 15.49 11.91 22.74
N SER A 129 16.16 11.69 21.59
CA SER A 129 17.63 11.72 21.50
C SER A 129 18.23 13.13 21.60
N ASN A 130 17.43 14.15 21.94
CA ASN A 130 17.86 15.53 22.15
C ASN A 130 17.43 16.13 23.49
N LEU A 131 17.27 15.32 24.55
CA LEU A 131 17.43 15.83 25.92
C LEU A 131 18.91 16.16 26.15
N GLN A 132 19.34 17.32 25.63
CA GLN A 132 20.50 18.01 26.14
C GLN A 132 20.31 18.11 27.65
N HIS A 133 21.21 17.46 28.40
CA HIS A 133 21.34 17.66 29.83
C HIS A 133 21.61 19.15 30.09
N HIS A 134 20.54 19.92 30.27
CA HIS A 134 20.61 21.23 30.91
C HIS A 134 20.90 20.99 32.39
N LEU A 135 22.17 20.73 32.70
CA LEU A 135 22.69 20.89 34.06
C LEU A 135 22.60 22.38 34.39
N SER A 136 21.50 22.78 35.04
CA SER A 136 21.40 24.08 35.70
C SER A 136 22.54 24.21 36.70
N PRO A 137 23.39 25.26 36.63
CA PRO A 137 24.60 25.37 37.45
C PRO A 137 24.34 25.89 38.87
N PHE A 138 23.14 25.70 39.43
CA PHE A 138 22.79 26.24 40.75
C PHE A 138 22.18 25.18 41.66
N CYS A 139 23.03 24.26 42.10
CA CYS A 139 22.86 23.59 43.39
C CYS A 139 24.18 23.73 44.15
N GLU A 140 24.34 24.82 44.89
CA GLU A 140 25.32 24.89 45.97
C GLU A 140 24.91 23.85 47.02
N VAL A 141 25.60 22.72 47.06
CA VAL A 141 25.63 21.85 48.24
C VAL A 141 26.65 22.46 49.19
N ARG A 142 26.19 23.17 50.21
CA ARG A 142 27.00 23.43 51.40
C ARG A 142 26.67 22.34 52.41
N ASP A 143 27.59 21.40 52.55
CA ASP A 143 27.62 20.43 53.63
C ASP A 143 27.87 21.12 54.98
N VAL A 144 27.36 20.47 56.04
CA VAL A 144 27.28 20.83 57.46
C VAL A 144 28.60 21.34 58.06
#